data_AF-A0A524JKD8-F1
#
_entry.id   AF-A0A524JKD8-F1
#
_cell.length_a   1.000
_cell.length_b   1.000
_cell.length_c   1.000
_cell.angle_alpha   90.00
_cell.angle_beta   90.00
_cell.angle_gamma   90.00
#
_symmetry.space_group_name_H-M   'P 1'
#
loop_
_entity.id
_entity.type
_entity.pdbx_description
1 polymer ?
#
loop_
_entity_poly.entity_id
_entity_poly.type
_entity_poly.pdbx_seq_one_letter_code
_entity_poly.pdbx_strand_id
1 'polypeptide(L)' 'MTKKKEDKSNWAISGMTMVGVGVGLFFLQSNALLFIASILIGIGLGLVIAPIISRNKELIQLYGSNI' A
#
# COMPACT_ATOMS: atom_id res chain seq x y z
N MET A 1 2.94 -28.05 4.64
CA MET A 1 3.75 -26.83 4.79
C MET A 1 4.06 -26.29 3.40
N THR A 2 3.47 -25.17 2.97
CA THR A 2 3.80 -24.29 1.81
C THR A 2 2.57 -23.39 1.61
N LYS A 3 2.57 -22.07 1.43
CA LYS A 3 3.54 -21.03 1.11
C LYS A 3 3.07 -19.72 1.81
N LYS A 4 3.91 -19.16 2.67
CA LYS A 4 3.67 -17.94 3.47
C LYS A 4 3.83 -16.66 2.64
N LYS A 5 3.02 -16.47 1.58
CA LYS A 5 3.07 -15.28 0.69
C LYS A 5 1.88 -14.32 0.83
N GLU A 6 0.80 -14.71 1.51
CA GLU A 6 -0.44 -13.92 1.62
C GLU A 6 -0.40 -12.78 2.65
N ASP A 7 0.50 -12.83 3.64
CA ASP A 7 0.40 -11.90 4.77
C ASP A 7 0.96 -10.49 4.47
N LYS A 8 1.96 -10.35 3.60
CA LYS A 8 2.65 -9.05 3.38
C LYS A 8 1.86 -8.06 2.54
N SER A 9 1.14 -8.53 1.51
CA SER A 9 0.41 -7.64 0.60
C SER A 9 -0.85 -7.08 1.28
N ASN A 10 -1.56 -7.91 2.03
CA ASN A 10 -2.72 -7.49 2.80
C ASN A 10 -2.33 -6.52 3.93
N TRP A 11 -1.14 -6.71 4.52
CA TRP A 11 -0.60 -5.80 5.51
C TRP A 11 -0.14 -4.44 4.92
N ALA A 12 0.39 -4.44 3.68
CA ALA A 12 0.77 -3.19 3.01
C ALA A 12 -0.44 -2.33 2.65
N ILE A 13 -1.53 -2.94 2.18
CA ILE A 13 -2.76 -2.24 1.80
C ILE A 13 -3.43 -1.63 3.05
N SER A 14 -3.52 -2.40 4.15
CA SER A 14 -4.04 -1.90 5.42
C SER A 14 -3.16 -0.82 6.05
N GLY A 15 -1.83 -0.96 6.00
CA GLY A 15 -0.89 0.06 6.48
C GLY A 15 -1.01 1.39 5.73
N MET A 16 -1.10 1.33 4.41
CA MET A 16 -1.24 2.53 3.58
C MET A 16 -2.59 3.25 3.79
N THR A 17 -3.65 2.47 3.99
CA THR A 17 -4.99 2.99 4.31
C THR A 17 -5.01 3.68 5.66
N MET A 18 -4.36 3.09 6.67
CA MET A 18 -4.28 3.64 8.03
C MET A 18 -3.48 4.94 8.08
N VAL A 19 -2.40 5.07 7.28
CA VAL A 19 -1.66 6.33 7.13
C VAL A 19 -2.50 7.40 6.44
N GLY A 20 -3.22 7.06 5.37
CA GLY A 20 -4.11 7.98 4.67
C GLY A 20 -5.24 8.51 5.56
N VAL A 21 -5.86 7.63 6.36
CA VAL A 21 -6.88 8.02 7.34
C VAL A 21 -6.27 8.83 8.49
N GLY A 22 -5.10 8.44 9.00
CA GLY A 22 -4.42 9.15 10.09
C GLY A 22 -4.05 10.60 9.73
N VAL A 23 -3.45 10.81 8.54
CA VAL A 23 -3.15 12.15 8.03
C VAL A 23 -4.44 12.90 7.69
N GLY A 24 -5.43 12.22 7.12
CA GLY A 24 -6.70 12.82 6.78
C GLY A 24 -7.46 13.36 7.99
N LEU A 25 -7.53 12.62 9.10
CA LEU A 25 -8.27 13.05 10.30
C LEU A 25 -7.72 14.36 10.90
N PHE A 26 -6.44 14.67 10.69
CA PHE A 26 -5.85 15.96 11.05
C PHE A 26 -6.40 17.12 10.21
N PHE A 27 -6.68 16.88 8.93
CA PHE A 27 -7.26 17.87 8.02
C PHE A 27 -8.77 18.07 8.20
N LEU A 28 -9.47 17.13 8.85
CA LEU A 28 -10.91 17.18 9.09
C LEU A 28 -11.31 18.41 9.92
N GLN A 29 -10.43 18.90 10.80
CA GLN A 29 -10.68 20.07 11.62
C GLN A 29 -10.69 21.39 10.83
N SER A 30 -10.07 21.42 9.64
CA SER A 30 -9.99 22.61 8.80
C SER A 30 -10.96 22.54 7.61
N ASN A 31 -10.95 21.44 6.85
CA ASN A 31 -11.73 21.31 5.62
C ASN A 31 -11.99 19.83 5.26
N ALA A 32 -13.26 19.41 5.28
CA ALA A 32 -13.66 18.04 4.94
C ALA A 32 -13.30 17.61 3.50
N LEU A 33 -13.16 18.56 2.57
CA LEU A 33 -12.69 18.28 1.20
C LEU A 33 -11.23 17.82 1.16
N LEU A 34 -10.37 18.40 2.01
CA LEU A 34 -8.95 18.01 2.10
C LEU A 34 -8.79 16.63 2.76
N PHE A 35 -9.70 16.27 3.67
CA PHE A 35 -9.77 14.93 4.25
C PHE A 35 -9.99 13.87 3.17
N ILE A 36 -11.02 14.07 2.33
CA ILE A 36 -11.36 13.13 1.25
C ILE A 36 -10.23 13.09 0.21
N ALA A 37 -9.65 14.23 -0.15
CA ALA A 37 -8.52 14.29 -1.06
C ALA A 37 -7.30 13.51 -0.54
N SER A 38 -6.96 13.63 0.75
CA SER A 38 -5.86 12.90 1.37
C SER A 38 -6.09 11.39 1.37
N ILE A 39 -7.31 10.93 1.68
CA ILE A 39 -7.67 9.51 1.61
C ILE A 39 -7.59 8.98 0.17
N LEU A 40 -8.13 9.70 -0.81
CA LEU A 40 -8.08 9.31 -2.22
C LEU A 40 -6.64 9.22 -2.73
N ILE A 41 -5.79 10.16 -2.35
CA ILE A 41 -4.35 10.15 -2.71
C ILE A 41 -3.65 8.98 -2.02
N GLY A 42 -3.92 8.71 -0.74
CA GLY A 42 -3.33 7.60 0.00
C GLY A 42 -3.70 6.24 -0.59
N ILE A 43 -4.97 6.03 -0.92
CA ILE A 43 -5.45 4.79 -1.57
C ILE A 43 -4.89 4.70 -2.99
N GLY A 44 -4.91 5.80 -3.75
CA GLY A 44 -4.40 5.86 -5.11
C GLY A 44 -2.92 5.48 -5.19
N LEU A 45 -2.08 6.05 -4.32
CA LEU A 45 -0.67 5.69 -4.21
C LEU A 45 -0.49 4.23 -3.79
N GLY A 46 -1.30 3.71 -2.86
CA GLY A 46 -1.20 2.31 -2.43
C GLY A 46 -1.53 1.31 -3.53
N LEU A 47 -2.52 1.63 -4.36
CA LEU A 47 -2.89 0.81 -5.50
C LEU A 47 -1.85 0.86 -6.63
N VAL A 48 -1.12 1.96 -6.78
CA VAL A 48 -0.03 2.09 -7.77
C VAL A 48 1.25 1.40 -7.27
N ILE A 49 1.60 1.57 -6.00
CA ILE A 49 2.84 1.03 -5.42
C ILE A 49 2.77 -0.49 -5.21
N ALA A 50 1.61 -1.03 -4.82
CA ALA A 50 1.43 -2.47 -4.60
C ALA A 50 1.83 -3.35 -5.81
N PRO A 51 1.34 -3.12 -7.04
CA PRO A 51 1.73 -3.90 -8.21
C PRO A 51 3.17 -3.65 -8.63
N ILE A 52 3.72 -2.44 -8.44
CA ILE A 52 5.14 -2.13 -8.74
C ILE A 52 6.07 -2.95 -7.84
N ILE A 53 5.77 -3.03 -6.54
CA ILE A 53 6.52 -3.87 -5.58
C ILE A 53 6.35 -5.35 -5.92
N SER A 54 5.14 -5.78 -6.28
CA SER A 54 4.87 -7.17 -6.66
C SER A 54 5.70 -7.60 -7.88
N ARG A 55 5.80 -6.73 -8.89
CA ARG A 55 6.57 -6.97 -10.12
C ARG A 55 8.07 -7.04 -9.83
N ASN A 56 8.61 -6.13 -9.03
CA ASN A 56 10.03 -6.18 -8.63
C ASN A 56 10.36 -7.45 -7.82
N LYS A 57 9.44 -7.92 -6.97
CA LYS A 57 9.60 -9.17 -6.22
C LYS A 57 9.60 -10.40 -7.13
N GLU A 58 8.82 -10.39 -8.19
CA GLU A 58 8.80 -11.46 -9.19
C GLU A 58 10.14 -11.55 -9.96
N LEU A 59 10.68 -10.41 -10.37
CA LEU A 59 11.97 -10.30 -11.07
C LEU A 59 13.15 -10.77 -10.20
N ILE A 60 13.15 -10.43 -8.91
CA ILE A 60 14.14 -10.92 -7.95
C ILE A 60 13.99 -12.42 -7.70
N GLN A 61 12.76 -12.97 -7.70
CA GLN A 61 12.54 -14.41 -7.55
C GLN A 61 13.03 -15.21 -8.77
N LEU A 62 12.91 -14.66 -9.98
CA LEU A 62 13.42 -15.30 -11.20
C LEU A 62 14.95 -15.34 -11.24
N TYR A 63 15.63 -14.30 -10.76
CA TYR A 63 17.09 -14.27 -10.68
C TYR A 63 17.65 -15.11 -9.51
N GLY A 64 16.94 -15.13 -8.37
CA GLY A 64 17.33 -15.90 -7.19
C GLY A 64 16.97 -17.39 -7.20
N SER A 65 16.24 -17.87 -8.22
CA SER A 65 15.89 -19.30 -8.38
C SER A 65 16.88 -20.07 -9.28
N ASN A 66 17.91 -19.41 -9.81
CA ASN A 66 18.95 -19.98 -10.69
C ASN A 66 20.34 -19.99 -10.00
N ILE A 67 20.35 -20.03 -8.67
CA ILE A 67 21.51 -20.27 -7.79
C ILE A 67 21.07 -21.33 -6.78
#